data_AF-A0A4Q1STM4-F1
#
_entry.id   AF-A0A4Q1STM4-F1
#
_cell.length_a   1.000
_cell.length_b   1.000
_cell.length_c   1.000
_cell.angle_alpha   90.00
_cell.angle_beta   90.00
_cell.angle_gamma   90.00
#
_symmetry.space_group_name_H-M   'P 1'
#
loop_
_entity.id
_entity.type
_entity.pdbx_description
1 polymer ?
#
loop_
_entity_poly.entity_id
_entity_poly.type
_entity_poly.pdbx_seq_one_letter_code
_entity_poly.pdbx_strand_id
1 'polypeptide(L)'
;MMNRKVVSLLVGLVVWLLVSLVGQAESKVVELKWNGKSLEFGQAAFMEKGTVFAPARETLEALGATVSWDRRMKNVTAVKGSKQVVLQVGSNRAIVNGKSLRLPGPVQVVNGRAIAPVRAMAEAFEATVEWNGMEQTVNIAESGQVSIQQAEDLVRKHANIAKSSKTIVELDHVDGDFYVIHVYDLVGQHTATRGWYEVEIKTGKVESVF
;
A
#
# COMPACT_ATOMS: atom_id res chain seq x y z
N MET A 1 15.97 -67.56 -18.19
CA MET A 1 15.81 -66.60 -19.29
C MET A 1 14.51 -65.84 -19.06
N MET A 2 14.57 -64.53 -18.80
CA MET A 2 13.42 -63.71 -18.40
C MET A 2 12.87 -62.92 -19.61
N ASN A 3 11.54 -62.94 -19.81
CA ASN A 3 10.86 -62.43 -21.01
C ASN A 3 10.78 -60.90 -21.04
N ARG A 4 11.26 -60.31 -22.14
CA ARG A 4 11.47 -58.86 -22.36
C ARG A 4 10.20 -58.04 -22.62
N LYS A 5 9.02 -58.51 -22.19
CA LYS A 5 7.71 -57.91 -22.56
C LYS A 5 6.96 -57.24 -21.39
N VAL A 6 7.54 -57.20 -20.17
CA VAL A 6 6.87 -56.65 -18.97
C VAL A 6 7.41 -55.27 -18.56
N VAL A 7 8.47 -54.76 -19.19
CA VAL A 7 9.11 -53.48 -18.79
C VAL A 7 8.39 -52.24 -19.34
N SER A 8 7.46 -52.40 -20.29
CA SER A 8 6.86 -51.25 -21.01
C SER A 8 5.60 -50.64 -20.36
N LEU A 9 5.08 -51.21 -19.26
CA LEU A 9 3.83 -50.72 -18.65
C LEU A 9 4.04 -49.85 -17.39
N LEU A 10 5.28 -49.66 -16.93
CA LEU A 10 5.59 -48.91 -15.70
C LEU A 10 6.10 -47.47 -15.94
N VAL A 11 6.35 -47.08 -17.19
CA VAL A 11 6.87 -45.74 -17.52
C VAL A 11 5.74 -44.76 -17.90
N GLY A 12 4.57 -45.25 -18.28
CA GLY A 12 3.43 -44.41 -18.69
C GLY A 12 2.63 -43.78 -17.53
N LEU A 13 2.62 -44.41 -16.35
CA LEU A 13 1.81 -43.93 -15.21
C LEU A 13 2.49 -42.80 -14.43
N VAL A 14 3.82 -42.70 -14.48
CA VAL A 14 4.59 -41.70 -13.72
C VAL A 14 4.57 -40.32 -14.41
N VAL A 15 4.34 -40.27 -15.72
CA VAL A 15 4.26 -39.02 -16.49
C VAL A 15 2.90 -38.34 -16.36
N TRP A 16 1.85 -39.07 -15.98
CA TRP A 16 0.50 -38.50 -15.74
C TRP A 16 0.30 -37.95 -14.32
N LEU A 17 1.27 -38.12 -13.41
CA LEU A 17 1.19 -37.59 -12.04
C LEU A 17 1.97 -36.28 -11.83
N LEU A 18 2.69 -35.78 -12.85
CA LEU A 18 3.56 -34.60 -12.70
C LEU A 18 2.96 -33.27 -13.20
N VAL A 19 1.68 -33.23 -13.57
CA VAL A 19 1.00 -31.99 -13.97
C VAL A 19 0.01 -31.56 -12.90
N SER A 20 0.49 -31.11 -11.73
CA SER A 20 -0.33 -30.35 -10.76
C SER A 20 0.50 -29.60 -9.71
N LEU A 21 1.66 -29.05 -10.08
CA LEU A 21 2.24 -27.93 -9.35
C LEU A 21 2.40 -26.73 -10.30
N VAL A 22 1.31 -26.30 -10.92
CA VAL A 22 1.17 -24.87 -11.13
C VAL A 22 0.86 -24.31 -9.76
N GLY A 23 1.90 -23.90 -9.04
CA GLY A 23 1.73 -23.14 -7.81
C GLY A 23 0.93 -21.90 -8.18
N GLN A 24 -0.35 -21.88 -7.82
CA GLN A 24 -1.14 -20.66 -7.91
C GLN A 24 -0.52 -19.71 -6.87
N ALA A 25 0.12 -18.65 -7.36
CA ALA A 25 0.59 -17.58 -6.51
C ALA A 25 -0.65 -16.97 -5.84
N GLU A 26 -0.81 -17.25 -4.55
CA GLU A 26 -1.85 -16.65 -3.73
C GLU A 26 -1.58 -15.14 -3.66
N SER A 27 -2.51 -14.32 -4.17
CA SER A 27 -2.35 -12.87 -4.12
C SER A 27 -2.49 -12.43 -2.67
N LYS A 28 -1.40 -11.91 -2.09
CA LYS A 28 -1.44 -11.38 -0.72
C LYS A 28 -2.30 -10.13 -0.71
N VAL A 29 -3.35 -10.15 0.13
CA VAL A 29 -4.18 -8.98 0.42
C VAL A 29 -3.31 -7.95 1.15
N VAL A 30 -3.44 -6.69 0.75
CA VAL A 30 -2.67 -5.56 1.28
C VAL A 30 -3.65 -4.51 1.77
N GLU A 31 -3.47 -4.04 3.00
CA GLU A 31 -4.23 -2.90 3.52
C GLU A 31 -3.69 -1.59 2.93
N LEU A 32 -4.58 -0.68 2.54
CA LEU A 32 -4.20 0.69 2.17
C LEU A 32 -4.67 1.67 3.24
N LYS A 33 -3.81 2.61 3.60
CA LYS A 33 -4.16 3.75 4.45
C LYS A 33 -3.88 5.06 3.72
N TRP A 34 -4.78 6.02 3.85
CA TRP A 34 -4.60 7.40 3.41
C TRP A 34 -4.62 8.31 4.64
N ASN A 35 -3.54 9.05 4.89
CA ASN A 35 -3.37 9.87 6.08
C ASN A 35 -3.71 9.10 7.37
N GLY A 36 -3.26 7.84 7.47
CA GLY A 36 -3.52 6.94 8.60
C GLY A 36 -4.85 6.21 8.61
N LYS A 37 -5.83 6.68 7.83
CA LYS A 37 -7.16 6.07 7.79
C LYS A 37 -7.18 4.93 6.80
N SER A 38 -7.70 3.77 7.22
CA SER A 38 -7.87 2.62 6.35
C SER A 38 -8.84 2.94 5.19
N LEU A 39 -8.44 2.54 3.98
CA LEU A 39 -9.22 2.66 2.76
C LEU A 39 -9.86 1.33 2.44
N GLU A 40 -11.17 1.25 2.70
CA GLU A 40 -11.97 0.08 2.39
C GLU A 40 -12.46 0.12 0.94
N PHE A 41 -12.22 -0.97 0.22
CA PHE A 41 -12.62 -1.10 -1.18
C PHE A 41 -13.50 -2.33 -1.37
N GLY A 42 -14.45 -2.25 -2.31
CA GLY A 42 -15.19 -3.45 -2.75
C GLY A 42 -14.31 -4.49 -3.45
N GLN A 43 -13.09 -4.11 -3.83
CA GLN A 43 -12.04 -5.01 -4.32
C GLN A 43 -10.76 -4.70 -3.55
N ALA A 44 -10.30 -5.62 -2.71
CA ALA A 44 -9.09 -5.42 -1.92
C ALA A 44 -7.86 -5.22 -2.81
N ALA A 45 -6.92 -4.41 -2.31
CA ALA A 45 -5.63 -4.30 -2.93
C ALA A 45 -4.79 -5.55 -2.70
N PHE A 46 -3.84 -5.78 -3.59
CA PHE A 46 -3.02 -6.97 -3.57
C PHE A 46 -1.61 -6.70 -4.06
N MET A 47 -0.68 -7.56 -3.63
CA MET A 47 0.68 -7.55 -4.14
C MET A 47 0.86 -8.56 -5.26
N GLU A 48 1.40 -8.12 -6.39
CA GLU A 48 1.84 -8.98 -7.49
C GLU A 48 3.27 -8.60 -7.90
N LYS A 49 4.18 -9.58 -7.91
CA LYS A 49 5.60 -9.42 -8.33
C LYS A 49 6.29 -8.21 -7.67
N GLY A 50 6.04 -8.00 -6.38
CA GLY A 50 6.62 -6.90 -5.60
C GLY A 50 6.00 -5.52 -5.85
N THR A 51 4.90 -5.43 -6.60
CA THR A 51 4.13 -4.20 -6.80
C THR A 51 2.77 -4.33 -6.14
N VAL A 52 2.34 -3.31 -5.40
CA VAL A 52 0.98 -3.25 -4.85
C VAL A 52 0.04 -2.60 -5.86
N PHE A 53 -1.07 -3.27 -6.08
CA PHE A 53 -2.14 -2.93 -7.01
C PHE A 53 -3.43 -2.66 -6.24
N ALA A 54 -4.13 -1.59 -6.58
CA ALA A 54 -5.41 -1.24 -5.96
C ALA A 54 -6.42 -0.71 -7.00
N PRO A 55 -7.72 -0.72 -6.68
CA PRO A 55 -8.75 -0.10 -7.51
C PRO A 55 -8.44 1.37 -7.78
N ALA A 56 -8.32 1.72 -9.06
CA ALA A 56 -7.83 3.02 -9.48
C ALA A 56 -8.81 4.13 -9.10
N ARG A 57 -10.11 3.91 -9.28
CA ARG A 57 -11.13 4.92 -8.97
C ARG A 57 -11.10 5.29 -7.49
N GLU A 58 -11.24 4.30 -6.62
CA GLU A 58 -11.35 4.50 -5.18
C GLU A 58 -10.07 5.08 -4.59
N THR A 59 -8.90 4.60 -5.06
CA THR A 59 -7.61 5.16 -4.62
C THR A 59 -7.50 6.62 -5.03
N LEU A 60 -7.84 6.97 -6.28
CA LEU A 60 -7.72 8.34 -6.79
C LEU A 60 -8.76 9.30 -6.17
N GLU A 61 -9.98 8.82 -5.93
CA GLU A 61 -11.02 9.57 -5.22
C GLU A 61 -10.62 9.83 -3.76
N ALA A 62 -10.01 8.85 -3.08
CA ALA A 62 -9.46 9.03 -1.73
C ALA A 62 -8.36 10.11 -1.67
N LEU A 63 -7.57 10.26 -2.75
CA LEU A 63 -6.58 11.33 -2.90
C LEU A 63 -7.19 12.70 -3.22
N GLY A 64 -8.51 12.79 -3.35
CA GLY A 64 -9.26 14.01 -3.63
C GLY A 64 -9.40 14.32 -5.12
N ALA A 65 -9.15 13.36 -6.02
CA ALA A 65 -9.36 13.55 -7.45
C ALA A 65 -10.80 13.20 -7.86
N THR A 66 -11.33 13.92 -8.86
CA THR A 66 -12.55 13.50 -9.57
C THR A 66 -12.19 12.50 -10.65
N VAL A 67 -12.86 11.34 -10.68
CA VAL A 67 -12.53 10.23 -11.58
C VAL A 67 -13.64 9.96 -12.61
N SER A 68 -13.28 9.95 -13.88
CA SER A 68 -14.13 9.56 -15.00
C SER A 68 -13.60 8.31 -15.71
N TRP A 69 -14.49 7.60 -16.39
CA TRP A 69 -14.17 6.41 -17.18
C TRP A 69 -14.59 6.62 -18.63
N ASP A 70 -13.63 6.51 -19.55
CA ASP A 70 -13.92 6.41 -20.98
C ASP A 70 -14.00 4.93 -21.37
N ARG A 71 -15.21 4.46 -21.67
CA ARG A 71 -15.46 3.06 -22.03
C ARG A 71 -14.87 2.66 -23.38
N ARG A 72 -14.78 3.60 -24.33
CA ARG A 72 -14.29 3.35 -25.69
C ARG A 72 -12.78 3.18 -25.68
N MET A 73 -12.08 4.09 -25.00
CA MET A 73 -10.61 4.06 -24.90
C MET A 73 -10.11 3.16 -23.77
N LYS A 74 -11.01 2.75 -22.85
CA LYS A 74 -10.70 2.03 -21.61
C LYS A 74 -9.75 2.82 -20.71
N ASN A 75 -10.03 4.11 -20.56
CA ASN A 75 -9.22 5.04 -19.78
C ASN A 75 -9.92 5.40 -18.47
N VAL A 76 -9.19 5.31 -17.37
CA VAL A 76 -9.51 6.04 -16.13
C VAL A 76 -8.82 7.40 -16.22
N THR A 77 -9.59 8.47 -16.11
CA THR A 77 -9.06 9.83 -16.03
C THR A 77 -9.37 10.42 -14.67
N ALA A 78 -8.34 10.88 -13.96
CA ALA A 78 -8.47 11.51 -12.66
C ALA A 78 -7.96 12.95 -12.71
N VAL A 79 -8.68 13.88 -12.09
CA VAL A 79 -8.34 15.32 -12.06
C VAL A 79 -8.42 15.84 -10.64
N LYS A 80 -7.36 16.51 -10.16
CA LYS A 80 -7.30 17.24 -8.87
C LYS A 80 -6.63 18.58 -9.11
N GLY A 81 -7.37 19.68 -8.98
CA GLY A 81 -6.87 21.02 -9.31
C GLY A 81 -6.39 21.10 -10.77
N SER A 82 -5.12 21.46 -10.97
CA SER A 82 -4.49 21.51 -12.30
C SER A 82 -3.85 20.18 -12.74
N LYS A 83 -3.84 19.16 -11.87
CA LYS A 83 -3.22 17.86 -12.18
C LYS A 83 -4.23 16.92 -12.84
N GLN A 84 -3.78 16.25 -13.90
CA GLN A 84 -4.52 15.22 -14.60
C GLN A 84 -3.69 13.94 -14.74
N VAL A 85 -4.33 12.81 -14.48
CA VAL A 85 -3.76 11.47 -14.66
C VAL A 85 -4.67 10.64 -15.55
N VAL A 86 -4.10 9.98 -16.55
CA VAL A 86 -4.80 9.05 -17.44
C VAL A 86 -4.14 7.68 -17.35
N LEU A 87 -4.92 6.68 -16.97
CA LEU A 87 -4.55 5.28 -16.87
C LEU A 87 -5.35 4.48 -17.91
N GLN A 88 -4.65 3.87 -18.87
CA GLN A 88 -5.30 3.06 -19.89
C GLN A 88 -5.15 1.58 -19.57
N VAL A 89 -6.26 0.83 -19.55
CA VAL A 89 -6.24 -0.63 -19.36
C VAL A 89 -5.36 -1.31 -20.40
N GLY A 90 -4.50 -2.21 -19.94
CA GLY A 90 -3.51 -2.95 -20.74
C GLY A 90 -2.20 -2.20 -20.96
N SER A 91 -2.15 -0.89 -20.65
CA SER A 91 -0.94 -0.09 -20.81
C SER A 91 -0.02 -0.23 -19.60
N ASN A 92 1.29 -0.29 -19.85
CA ASN A 92 2.35 -0.11 -18.85
C ASN A 92 2.82 1.36 -18.74
N ARG A 93 1.99 2.29 -19.20
CA ARG A 93 2.24 3.73 -19.15
C ARG A 93 1.00 4.45 -18.64
N ALA A 94 1.23 5.42 -17.76
CA ALA A 94 0.27 6.46 -17.41
C ALA A 94 0.63 7.76 -18.15
N ILE A 95 -0.34 8.65 -18.31
CA ILE A 95 -0.10 10.02 -18.73
C ILE A 95 -0.39 10.93 -17.54
N VAL A 96 0.60 11.71 -17.10
CA VAL A 96 0.50 12.67 -15.99
C VAL A 96 0.79 14.05 -16.55
N ASN A 97 -0.20 14.94 -16.54
CA ASN A 97 -0.10 16.30 -17.09
C ASN A 97 0.47 16.33 -18.52
N GLY A 98 -0.02 15.40 -19.37
CA GLY A 98 0.43 15.26 -20.76
C GLY A 98 1.77 14.54 -20.96
N LYS A 99 2.49 14.17 -19.89
CA LYS A 99 3.78 13.45 -19.95
C LYS A 99 3.60 11.96 -19.66
N SER A 100 4.32 11.11 -20.39
CA SER A 100 4.27 9.66 -20.15
C SER A 100 5.11 9.27 -18.93
N LEU A 101 4.50 8.51 -18.03
CA LEU A 101 5.12 7.86 -16.88
C LEU A 101 5.09 6.33 -17.09
N ARG A 102 6.23 5.66 -16.92
CA ARG A 102 6.31 4.19 -17.01
C ARG A 102 5.79 3.56 -15.71
N LEU A 103 4.94 2.55 -15.84
CA LEU A 103 4.40 1.78 -14.73
C LEU A 103 5.22 0.50 -14.48
N PRO A 104 5.37 0.06 -13.22
CA PRO A 104 6.04 -1.20 -12.89
C PRO A 104 5.21 -2.44 -13.31
N GLY A 105 3.92 -2.26 -13.59
CA GLY A 105 3.05 -3.27 -14.19
C GLY A 105 1.88 -2.60 -14.90
N PRO A 106 1.18 -3.34 -15.80
CA PRO A 106 0.10 -2.76 -16.58
C PRO A 106 -1.13 -2.46 -15.73
N VAL A 107 -1.94 -1.50 -16.17
CA VAL A 107 -3.30 -1.32 -15.65
C VAL A 107 -4.13 -2.52 -16.09
N GLN A 108 -4.83 -3.17 -15.16
CA GLN A 108 -5.58 -4.39 -15.44
C GLN A 108 -7.05 -4.25 -15.01
N VAL A 109 -7.89 -5.18 -15.44
CA VAL A 109 -9.29 -5.25 -14.99
C VAL A 109 -9.46 -6.50 -14.14
N VAL A 110 -9.85 -6.32 -12.89
CA VAL A 110 -10.16 -7.41 -11.95
C VAL A 110 -11.55 -7.17 -11.41
N ASN A 111 -12.43 -8.16 -11.53
CA ASN A 111 -13.83 -8.08 -11.05
C ASN A 111 -14.56 -6.80 -11.52
N GLY A 112 -14.35 -6.41 -12.77
CA GLY A 112 -14.98 -5.23 -13.38
C GLY A 112 -14.38 -3.88 -12.97
N ARG A 113 -13.29 -3.86 -12.21
CA ARG A 113 -12.61 -2.64 -11.75
C ARG A 113 -11.25 -2.49 -12.41
N ALA A 114 -10.91 -1.27 -12.81
CA ALA A 114 -9.57 -0.95 -13.25
C ALA A 114 -8.62 -0.92 -12.03
N ILE A 115 -7.55 -1.69 -12.09
CA ILE A 115 -6.56 -1.85 -11.04
C ILE A 115 -5.21 -1.34 -11.57
N ALA A 116 -4.52 -0.52 -10.77
CA ALA A 116 -3.25 0.07 -11.17
C ALA A 116 -2.24 0.08 -10.00
N PRO A 117 -0.94 0.27 -10.28
CA PRO A 117 0.08 0.38 -9.24
C PRO A 117 -0.18 1.56 -8.29
N VAL A 118 -0.28 1.29 -6.99
CA VAL A 118 -0.63 2.30 -5.96
C VAL A 118 0.34 3.47 -5.96
N ARG A 119 1.65 3.17 -5.98
CA ARG A 119 2.70 4.18 -5.98
C ARG A 119 2.57 5.16 -7.15
N ALA A 120 2.30 4.67 -8.35
CA ALA A 120 2.16 5.52 -9.52
C ALA A 120 0.94 6.45 -9.42
N MET A 121 -0.17 5.96 -8.86
CA MET A 121 -1.37 6.78 -8.64
C MET A 121 -1.13 7.87 -7.61
N ALA A 122 -0.48 7.52 -6.49
CA ALA A 122 -0.17 8.46 -5.42
C ALA A 122 0.85 9.52 -5.85
N GLU A 123 1.99 9.11 -6.41
CA GLU A 123 3.05 10.04 -6.84
C GLU A 123 2.59 11.00 -7.94
N ALA A 124 1.66 10.58 -8.80
CA ALA A 124 1.10 11.44 -9.83
C ALA A 124 0.31 12.64 -9.26
N PHE A 125 -0.16 12.53 -8.01
CA PHE A 125 -0.77 13.63 -7.26
C PHE A 125 0.17 14.24 -6.22
N GLU A 126 1.48 13.94 -6.29
CA GLU A 126 2.48 14.30 -5.28
C GLU A 126 2.03 13.81 -3.88
N ALA A 127 1.68 12.54 -3.76
CA ALA A 127 1.58 11.87 -2.47
C ALA A 127 2.81 10.97 -2.24
N THR A 128 3.19 10.80 -0.99
CA THR A 128 4.23 9.86 -0.55
C THR A 128 3.62 8.49 -0.32
N VAL A 129 4.40 7.43 -0.56
CA VAL A 129 3.97 6.05 -0.38
C VAL A 129 5.03 5.25 0.36
N GLU A 130 4.64 4.73 1.53
CA GLU A 130 5.48 3.90 2.38
C GLU A 130 4.89 2.49 2.50
N TRP A 131 5.76 1.48 2.52
CA TRP A 131 5.38 0.08 2.68
C TRP A 131 5.80 -0.41 4.07
N ASN A 132 4.84 -0.88 4.85
CA ASN A 132 5.10 -1.63 6.08
C ASN A 132 5.02 -3.13 5.78
N GLY A 133 6.18 -3.76 5.66
CA GLY A 133 6.26 -5.20 5.35
C GLY A 133 5.84 -6.12 6.49
N MET A 134 5.86 -5.65 7.75
CA MET A 134 5.42 -6.44 8.90
C MET A 134 3.88 -6.52 8.94
N GLU A 135 3.23 -5.38 8.72
CA GLU A 135 1.75 -5.27 8.74
C GLU A 135 1.09 -5.57 7.39
N GLN A 136 1.88 -5.67 6.31
CA GLN A 136 1.39 -5.76 4.94
C GLN A 136 0.50 -4.58 4.54
N THR A 137 0.92 -3.38 4.93
CA THR A 137 0.16 -2.13 4.77
C THR A 137 0.90 -1.14 3.87
N VAL A 138 0.18 -0.50 2.96
CA VAL A 138 0.66 0.66 2.21
C VAL A 138 0.09 1.93 2.82
N ASN A 139 0.99 2.79 3.32
CA ASN A 139 0.65 4.11 3.85
C ASN A 139 0.84 5.15 2.74
N ILE A 140 -0.23 5.87 2.42
CA ILE A 140 -0.22 6.97 1.46
C ILE A 140 -0.48 8.27 2.23
N ALA A 141 0.31 9.31 1.99
CA ALA A 141 0.15 10.61 2.63
C ALA A 141 0.41 11.76 1.64
N GLU A 142 -0.14 12.94 1.89
CA GLU A 142 0.08 14.10 1.02
C GLU A 142 1.57 14.55 1.07
N SER A 143 2.17 14.92 -0.07
CA SER A 143 3.58 15.35 -0.10
C SER A 143 3.75 16.65 0.67
N GLY A 144 4.84 16.72 1.44
CA GLY A 144 5.12 17.85 2.32
C GLY A 144 4.41 17.78 3.67
N GLN A 145 3.74 16.67 3.95
CA GLN A 145 3.27 16.32 5.29
C GLN A 145 4.04 15.11 5.81
N VAL A 146 4.28 15.12 7.12
CA VAL A 146 4.83 14.01 7.89
C VAL A 146 3.78 12.91 7.94
N SER A 147 4.17 11.68 7.61
CA SER A 147 3.31 10.50 7.80
C SER A 147 3.20 10.16 9.29
N ILE A 148 2.17 9.45 9.72
CA ILE A 148 2.04 9.03 11.13
C ILE A 148 3.25 8.20 11.57
N GLN A 149 3.73 7.29 10.72
CA GLN A 149 4.90 6.49 11.04
C GLN A 149 6.16 7.35 11.19
N GLN A 150 6.31 8.37 10.34
CA GLN A 150 7.38 9.34 10.46
C GLN A 150 7.24 10.16 11.74
N ALA A 151 6.02 10.55 12.13
CA ALA A 151 5.77 11.27 13.38
C ALA A 151 6.13 10.41 14.60
N GLU A 152 5.75 9.14 14.61
CA GLU A 152 6.14 8.17 15.66
C GLU A 152 7.66 7.96 15.70
N ASP A 153 8.31 7.84 14.55
CA ASP A 153 9.78 7.73 14.46
C ASP A 153 10.48 9.01 14.93
N LEU A 154 9.91 10.18 14.64
CA LEU A 154 10.39 11.49 15.12
C LEU A 154 10.25 11.60 16.63
N VAL A 155 9.13 11.15 17.22
CA VAL A 155 8.94 11.10 18.68
C VAL A 155 9.89 10.09 19.31
N ARG A 156 10.08 8.90 18.74
CA ARG A 156 11.07 7.93 19.23
C ARG A 156 12.46 8.54 19.28
N LYS A 157 12.86 9.26 18.23
CA LYS A 157 14.14 9.96 18.18
C LYS A 157 14.22 11.09 19.22
N HIS A 158 13.17 11.90 19.34
CA HIS A 158 13.11 13.02 20.27
C HIS A 158 13.19 12.57 21.73
N ALA A 159 12.43 11.52 22.09
CA ALA A 159 12.39 10.94 23.43
C ALA A 159 13.53 9.94 23.71
N ASN A 160 14.50 9.79 22.78
CA ASN A 160 15.63 8.87 22.87
C ASN A 160 15.21 7.40 23.14
N ILE A 161 14.19 6.93 22.44
CA ILE A 161 13.64 5.58 22.54
C ILE A 161 14.19 4.74 21.39
N ALA A 162 14.94 3.68 21.72
CA ALA A 162 15.43 2.74 20.72
C ALA A 162 14.26 2.04 20.00
N LYS A 163 14.40 1.76 18.69
CA LYS A 163 13.40 0.99 17.92
C LYS A 163 13.17 -0.42 18.48
N SER A 164 14.15 -0.99 19.18
CA SER A 164 14.03 -2.27 19.88
C SER A 164 13.40 -2.19 21.27
N SER A 165 13.09 -0.99 21.76
CA SER A 165 12.42 -0.80 23.05
C SER A 165 11.02 -1.39 23.01
N LYS A 166 10.56 -1.93 24.15
CA LYS A 166 9.17 -2.34 24.36
C LYS A 166 8.21 -1.15 24.55
N THR A 167 8.74 0.06 24.68
CA THR A 167 7.94 1.28 24.79
C THR A 167 7.13 1.49 23.52
N ILE A 168 5.83 1.65 23.70
CA ILE A 168 4.87 1.92 22.65
C ILE A 168 4.88 3.43 22.39
N VAL A 169 4.90 3.77 21.11
CA VAL A 169 4.83 5.13 20.59
C VAL A 169 3.81 5.04 19.49
N GLU A 170 2.60 5.54 19.73
CA GLU A 170 1.48 5.42 18.82
C GLU A 170 0.71 6.73 18.74
N LEU A 171 0.16 6.99 17.55
CA LEU A 171 -0.83 8.06 17.40
C LEU A 171 -2.05 7.76 18.28
N ASP A 172 -2.40 8.72 19.13
CA ASP A 172 -3.67 8.70 19.86
C ASP A 172 -4.77 9.34 19.00
N HIS A 173 -4.60 10.61 18.61
CA HIS A 173 -5.50 11.32 17.71
C HIS A 173 -4.80 12.44 16.92
N VAL A 174 -5.54 13.05 15.99
CA VAL A 174 -5.11 14.23 15.23
C VAL A 174 -5.83 15.46 15.79
N ASP A 175 -5.08 16.50 16.18
CA ASP A 175 -5.62 17.79 16.61
C ASP A 175 -5.15 18.91 15.68
N GLY A 176 -6.07 19.40 14.83
CA GLY A 176 -5.77 20.41 13.83
C GLY A 176 -4.63 20.01 12.88
N ASP A 177 -3.53 20.77 12.93
CA ASP A 177 -2.31 20.54 12.13
C ASP A 177 -1.27 19.67 12.89
N PHE A 178 -1.66 18.97 13.96
CA PHE A 178 -0.76 18.18 14.81
C PHE A 178 -1.22 16.72 14.95
N TYR A 179 -0.25 15.82 14.96
CA TYR A 179 -0.41 14.47 15.49
C TYR A 179 -0.16 14.48 17.00
N VAL A 180 -1.09 13.95 17.78
CA VAL A 180 -0.93 13.74 19.22
C VAL A 180 -0.50 12.30 19.45
N ILE A 181 0.71 12.12 19.96
CA ILE A 181 1.37 10.82 20.12
C ILE A 181 1.51 10.49 21.59
N HIS A 182 1.02 9.31 21.97
CA HIS A 182 1.13 8.77 23.31
C HIS A 182 2.35 7.86 23.40
N VAL A 183 3.21 8.10 24.39
CA VAL A 183 4.36 7.25 24.69
C VAL A 183 4.14 6.59 26.04
N TYR A 184 4.14 5.26 26.05
CA TYR A 184 3.87 4.51 27.28
C TYR A 184 4.48 3.11 27.28
N ASP A 185 4.60 2.55 28.47
CA ASP A 185 4.92 1.13 28.68
C ASP A 185 3.67 0.38 29.16
N LEU A 186 3.54 -0.89 28.78
CA LEU A 186 2.54 -1.79 29.37
C LEU A 186 3.11 -2.45 30.63
N VAL A 187 2.39 -2.33 31.75
CA VAL A 187 2.73 -2.96 33.03
C VAL A 187 1.54 -3.82 33.47
N GLY A 188 1.58 -5.10 33.11
CA GLY A 188 0.43 -5.99 33.29
C GLY A 188 -0.72 -5.57 32.37
N GLN A 189 -1.88 -5.25 32.96
CA GLN A 189 -3.05 -4.71 32.24
C GLN A 189 -3.14 -3.18 32.30
N HIS A 190 -2.14 -2.51 32.89
CA HIS A 190 -2.12 -1.07 33.05
C HIS A 190 -1.15 -0.41 32.07
N THR A 191 -1.47 0.83 31.72
CA THR A 191 -0.63 1.71 30.92
C THR A 191 0.16 2.64 31.84
N ALA A 192 1.48 2.61 31.73
CA ALA A 192 2.38 3.55 32.40
C ALA A 192 2.84 4.62 31.40
N THR A 193 2.16 5.77 31.42
CA THR A 193 2.47 6.90 30.52
C THR A 193 3.86 7.45 30.81
N ARG A 194 4.66 7.60 29.76
CA ARG A 194 5.96 8.27 29.79
C ARG A 194 5.88 9.72 29.33
N GLY A 195 4.98 10.02 28.40
CA GLY A 195 4.80 11.37 27.88
C GLY A 195 3.78 11.44 26.75
N TRP A 196 3.45 12.68 26.41
CA TRP A 196 2.60 13.04 25.28
C TRP A 196 3.35 14.05 24.42
N TYR A 197 3.28 13.85 23.11
CA TYR A 197 4.00 14.67 22.15
C TYR A 197 3.07 15.15 21.06
N GLU A 198 3.25 16.39 20.65
CA GLU A 198 2.66 16.92 19.44
C GLU A 198 3.70 16.90 18.32
N VAL A 199 3.29 16.47 17.14
CA VAL A 199 4.11 16.54 15.91
C VAL A 199 3.37 17.36 14.88
N GLU A 200 3.93 18.51 14.51
CA GLU A 200 3.36 19.37 13.47
C GLU A 200 3.40 18.63 12.12
N ILE A 201 2.23 18.42 11.52
CA ILE A 201 2.04 17.60 10.32
C ILE A 201 2.87 18.15 9.15
N LYS A 202 3.02 19.48 9.03
CA LYS A 202 3.73 20.08 7.89
C LYS A 202 5.25 20.07 8.03
N THR A 203 5.77 20.15 9.25
CA THR A 203 7.20 20.40 9.49
C THR A 203 7.90 19.24 10.17
N GLY A 204 7.16 18.36 10.85
CA GLY A 204 7.71 17.32 11.72
C GLY A 204 8.32 17.85 13.00
N LYS A 205 8.05 19.11 13.36
CA LYS A 205 8.48 19.66 14.64
C LYS A 205 7.79 18.90 15.76
N VAL A 206 8.60 18.37 16.69
CA VAL A 206 8.12 17.61 17.85
C VAL A 206 8.19 18.49 19.09
N GLU A 207 7.11 18.56 19.86
CA GLU A 207 7.05 19.25 21.16
C GLU A 207 6.48 18.32 22.24
N SER A 208 7.03 18.36 23.45
CA SER A 208 6.49 17.65 24.62
C SER A 208 5.34 18.47 25.18
N VAL A 209 4.19 17.86 25.38
CA VAL A 209 2.98 18.52 25.92
C VAL A 209 2.99 18.47 27.45
N PHE A 210 3.52 17.38 28.01
CA PHE A 210 3.64 17.11 29.44
C PHE A 210 4.98 16.45 29.78
#